data_AF-A0A9P9YFH1-F1
#
_entry.id   AF-A0A9P9YFH1-F1
#
_cell.length_a   1.000
_cell.length_b   1.000
_cell.length_c   1.000
_cell.angle_alpha   90.00
_cell.angle_beta   90.00
_cell.angle_gamma   90.00
#
_symmetry.space_group_name_H-M   'P 1'
#
loop_
_entity.id
_entity.type
_entity.pdbx_description
1 polymer ?
#
loop_
_entity_poly.entity_id
_entity_poly.type
_entity_poly.pdbx_seq_one_letter_code
_entity_poly.pdbx_strand_id
1 'polypeptide(L)'
;MKYTILAFAVCLLCVNALVVPYPREDSSPDLIDLSDGDVAVEDFFFLNKIYKALKIALRSIKGLNCVLKWVAGIEDSAKLFNRNVLLCGATASKEVTNLINANLNIISTCNDIINLKTNVCVLAEGEEPNITNSCFVNTLRKVWSLKKQIDKAVKLAKKIPQTGPKAAVCVNDAVNTLTTYYTAFPQNMITCSQLTS
;
A
#
# COMPACT_ATOMS: atom_id res chain seq x y z
N MET A 1 -49.36 -21.83 27.67
CA MET A 1 -49.01 -20.41 27.44
C MET A 1 -47.78 -20.39 26.55
N LYS A 2 -47.88 -19.74 25.38
CA LYS A 2 -46.92 -19.80 24.28
C LYS A 2 -45.88 -18.68 24.44
N TYR A 3 -44.59 -19.01 24.33
CA TYR A 3 -43.52 -18.02 24.31
C TYR A 3 -43.34 -17.49 22.88
N THR A 4 -43.60 -16.21 22.68
CA THR A 4 -43.39 -15.50 21.42
C THR A 4 -41.97 -14.92 21.38
N ILE A 5 -41.25 -15.31 20.33
CA ILE A 5 -39.91 -14.85 19.95
C ILE A 5 -40.03 -13.44 19.36
N LEU A 6 -39.26 -12.48 19.88
CA LEU A 6 -39.20 -11.11 19.39
C LEU A 6 -38.05 -11.02 18.37
N ALA A 7 -38.39 -11.09 17.08
CA ALA A 7 -37.45 -10.93 15.98
C ALA A 7 -37.12 -9.45 15.77
N PHE A 8 -35.83 -9.11 15.78
CA PHE A 8 -35.32 -7.80 15.42
C PHE A 8 -35.48 -7.57 13.92
N ALA A 9 -36.32 -6.59 13.56
CA ALA A 9 -36.51 -6.12 12.19
C ALA A 9 -35.27 -5.36 11.70
N VAL A 10 -34.61 -5.89 10.67
CA VAL A 10 -33.56 -5.20 9.91
C VAL A 10 -34.24 -4.34 8.85
N CYS A 11 -34.18 -3.02 8.99
CA CYS A 11 -34.57 -2.08 7.95
C CYS A 11 -33.64 -2.20 6.74
N LEU A 12 -34.16 -2.81 5.66
CA LEU A 12 -33.62 -2.69 4.32
C LEU A 12 -33.96 -1.30 3.76
N LEU A 13 -32.99 -0.39 3.75
CA LEU A 13 -33.09 0.82 2.93
C LEU A 13 -32.67 0.48 1.50
N CYS A 14 -33.65 0.47 0.61
CA CYS A 14 -33.48 0.42 -0.83
C CYS A 14 -32.75 1.69 -1.31
N VAL A 15 -31.53 1.55 -1.84
CA VAL A 15 -30.85 2.62 -2.57
C VAL A 15 -31.21 2.49 -4.04
N ASN A 16 -32.09 3.36 -4.53
CA ASN A 16 -32.28 3.59 -5.95
C ASN A 16 -31.11 4.45 -6.46
N ALA A 17 -30.08 3.83 -7.04
CA ALA A 17 -29.03 4.55 -7.75
C ALA A 17 -29.43 4.72 -9.22
N LEU A 18 -29.84 5.94 -9.58
CA LEU A 18 -29.94 6.40 -10.96
C LEU A 18 -28.51 6.40 -11.56
N VAL A 19 -28.24 5.47 -12.48
CA VAL A 19 -26.97 5.37 -13.20
C VAL A 19 -26.92 6.48 -14.26
N VAL A 20 -26.08 7.50 -14.01
CA VAL A 20 -25.70 8.46 -15.05
C VAL A 20 -24.61 7.82 -15.93
N PRO A 21 -24.71 7.82 -17.27
CA PRO A 21 -23.66 7.26 -18.13
C PRO A 21 -22.41 8.15 -18.10
N TYR A 22 -21.26 7.58 -17.76
CA TYR A 22 -19.96 8.26 -17.83
C TYR A 22 -19.41 8.17 -19.27
N PRO A 23 -18.86 9.25 -19.87
CA PRO A 23 -18.31 9.21 -21.22
C PRO A 23 -17.05 8.34 -21.28
N ARG A 24 -16.98 7.48 -22.29
CA ARG A 24 -15.81 6.66 -22.63
C ARG A 24 -14.84 7.51 -23.44
N GLU A 25 -13.72 7.90 -22.87
CA GLU A 25 -12.55 8.32 -23.63
C GLU A 25 -11.51 7.19 -23.61
N ASP A 26 -11.47 6.47 -24.72
CA ASP A 26 -10.33 5.67 -25.16
C ASP A 26 -9.15 6.62 -25.39
N SER A 27 -8.06 6.41 -24.66
CA SER A 27 -6.70 6.79 -25.06
C SER A 27 -5.70 6.09 -24.12
N SER A 28 -5.15 4.99 -24.61
CA SER A 28 -3.80 4.51 -24.30
C SER A 28 -3.00 4.60 -25.61
N PRO A 29 -1.65 4.63 -25.61
CA PRO A 29 -0.75 3.97 -24.65
C PRO A 29 0.44 4.88 -24.23
N ASP A 30 1.52 4.28 -23.69
CA ASP A 30 2.87 4.83 -23.40
C ASP A 30 3.12 5.18 -21.91
N LEU A 31 4.05 4.58 -21.15
CA LEU A 31 5.18 3.68 -21.39
C LEU A 31 5.32 2.74 -20.18
N ILE A 32 5.38 1.42 -20.40
CA ILE A 32 5.94 0.51 -19.40
C ILE A 32 7.29 0.05 -19.95
N ASP A 33 8.36 0.69 -19.49
CA ASP A 33 9.70 0.12 -19.55
C ASP A 33 9.72 -1.08 -18.59
N LEU A 34 9.41 -2.26 -19.14
CA LEU A 34 9.59 -3.56 -18.51
C LEU A 34 11.01 -4.07 -18.78
N SER A 35 12.01 -3.28 -18.43
CA SER A 35 13.35 -3.84 -18.26
C SER A 35 13.40 -4.54 -16.90
N ASP A 36 13.30 -5.87 -16.98
CA ASP A 36 13.78 -6.88 -16.03
C ASP A 36 12.70 -7.77 -15.37
N GLY A 37 12.69 -9.04 -15.80
CA GLY A 37 12.13 -10.17 -15.07
C GLY A 37 10.74 -10.63 -15.49
N ASP A 38 10.68 -11.75 -16.23
CA ASP A 38 9.57 -12.68 -16.42
C ASP A 38 8.37 -12.47 -15.47
N VAL A 39 7.40 -11.66 -15.90
CA VAL A 39 6.15 -11.43 -15.17
C VAL A 39 5.09 -12.33 -15.81
N ALA A 40 4.62 -13.33 -15.07
CA ALA A 40 3.54 -14.20 -15.55
C ALA A 40 2.30 -13.37 -15.94
N VAL A 41 1.55 -13.82 -16.94
CA VAL A 41 0.36 -13.11 -17.45
C VAL A 41 -0.63 -12.81 -16.32
N GLU A 42 -0.80 -13.74 -15.37
CA GLU A 42 -1.63 -13.57 -14.18
C GLU A 42 -1.15 -12.39 -13.31
N ASP A 43 0.16 -12.29 -13.04
CA ASP A 43 0.75 -11.18 -12.30
C ASP A 43 0.51 -9.85 -12.99
N PHE A 44 0.55 -9.81 -14.33
CA PHE A 44 0.25 -8.59 -15.09
C PHE A 44 -1.20 -8.12 -14.89
N PHE A 45 -2.17 -9.04 -14.92
CA PHE A 45 -3.57 -8.73 -14.62
C PHE A 45 -3.74 -8.23 -13.18
N PHE A 46 -3.07 -8.85 -12.21
CA PHE A 46 -3.11 -8.41 -10.81
C PHE A 46 -2.51 -7.01 -10.63
N LEU A 47 -1.37 -6.71 -11.24
CA LEU A 47 -0.76 -5.37 -11.21
C LEU A 47 -1.68 -4.31 -11.80
N ASN A 48 -2.32 -4.59 -12.93
CA ASN A 48 -3.28 -3.68 -13.55
C ASN A 48 -4.51 -3.42 -12.65
N LYS A 49 -5.02 -4.47 -11.99
CA LYS A 49 -6.12 -4.33 -11.01
C LYS A 49 -5.73 -3.44 -9.83
N ILE A 50 -4.55 -3.64 -9.25
CA ILE A 50 -4.07 -2.83 -8.11
C ILE A 50 -3.88 -1.38 -8.53
N TYR A 51 -3.31 -1.13 -9.72
CA TYR A 51 -3.13 0.21 -10.24
C TYR A 51 -4.46 0.95 -10.41
N LYS A 52 -5.47 0.27 -10.99
CA LYS A 52 -6.83 0.81 -11.11
C LYS A 52 -7.47 1.07 -9.75
N ALA A 53 -7.37 0.13 -8.82
CA ALA A 53 -7.88 0.28 -7.46
C ALA A 53 -7.27 1.51 -6.76
N LEU A 54 -5.95 1.67 -6.84
CA LEU A 54 -5.25 2.81 -6.28
C LEU A 54 -5.73 4.13 -6.92
N LYS A 55 -5.86 4.17 -8.25
CA LYS A 55 -6.39 5.35 -8.97
C LYS A 55 -7.80 5.71 -8.48
N ILE A 56 -8.65 4.73 -8.21
CA ILE A 56 -10.01 4.96 -7.69
C ILE A 56 -9.96 5.43 -6.22
N ALA A 57 -9.18 4.76 -5.36
CA ALA A 57 -9.05 5.11 -3.95
C ALA A 57 -8.59 6.55 -3.76
N LEU A 58 -7.62 7.01 -4.56
CA LEU A 58 -7.06 8.36 -4.45
C LEU A 58 -8.02 9.46 -4.94
N ARG A 59 -9.13 9.12 -5.62
CA ARG A 59 -10.11 10.11 -6.12
C ARG A 59 -11.12 10.55 -5.06
N SER A 60 -11.27 9.79 -3.97
CA SER A 60 -12.18 10.12 -2.87
C SER A 60 -11.41 10.48 -1.60
N ILE A 61 -12.01 11.30 -0.74
CA ILE A 61 -11.41 11.67 0.54
C ILE A 61 -11.27 10.44 1.45
N LYS A 62 -12.31 9.59 1.53
CA LYS A 62 -12.27 8.38 2.36
C LYS A 62 -11.29 7.34 1.83
N GLY A 63 -11.22 7.17 0.51
CA GLY A 63 -10.25 6.28 -0.13
C GLY A 63 -8.82 6.76 0.08
N LEU A 64 -8.54 8.06 -0.11
CA LEU A 64 -7.24 8.66 0.18
C LEU A 64 -6.84 8.46 1.65
N ASN A 65 -7.74 8.77 2.59
CA ASN A 65 -7.49 8.58 4.02
C ASN A 65 -7.20 7.10 4.37
N CYS A 66 -7.92 6.16 3.74
CA CYS A 66 -7.66 4.73 3.86
C CYS A 66 -6.26 4.36 3.36
N VAL A 67 -5.85 4.87 2.20
CA VAL A 67 -4.50 4.65 1.65
C VAL A 67 -3.44 5.20 2.61
N LEU A 68 -3.61 6.41 3.13
CA LEU A 68 -2.67 7.03 4.07
C LEU A 68 -2.52 6.23 5.37
N LYS A 69 -3.61 5.67 5.92
CA LYS A 69 -3.55 4.78 7.09
C LYS A 69 -2.71 3.53 6.83
N TRP A 70 -2.88 2.91 5.66
CA TRP A 70 -2.08 1.75 5.28
C TRP A 70 -0.61 2.10 5.04
N VAL A 71 -0.34 3.26 4.45
CA VAL A 71 1.03 3.79 4.28
C VAL A 71 1.71 3.99 5.64
N ALA A 72 0.99 4.56 6.62
CA ALA A 72 1.51 4.71 7.99
C ALA A 72 1.81 3.34 8.64
N GLY A 73 0.91 2.37 8.50
CA GLY A 73 1.14 1.01 9.01
C GLY A 73 2.35 0.31 8.36
N ILE A 74 2.59 0.53 7.06
CA ILE A 74 3.80 0.06 6.38
C ILE A 74 5.05 0.71 6.95
N GLU A 75 5.01 2.03 7.17
CA GLU A 75 6.12 2.78 7.74
C GLU A 75 6.48 2.26 9.13
N ASP A 76 5.47 2.07 9.98
CA ASP A 76 5.63 1.56 11.34
C ASP A 76 6.20 0.14 11.33
N SER A 77 5.71 -0.73 10.45
CA SER A 77 6.23 -2.09 10.28
C SER A 77 7.70 -2.09 9.84
N ALA A 78 8.06 -1.24 8.89
CA ALA A 78 9.44 -1.08 8.41
C ALA A 78 10.38 -0.58 9.54
N LYS A 79 9.93 0.42 10.30
CA LYS A 79 10.65 0.95 11.48
C LYS A 79 10.81 -0.13 12.55
N LEU A 80 9.75 -0.89 12.84
CA LEU A 80 9.76 -1.96 13.82
C LEU A 80 10.74 -3.07 13.44
N PHE A 81 10.73 -3.51 12.18
CA PHE A 81 11.71 -4.46 11.67
C PHE A 81 13.14 -3.97 11.91
N ASN A 82 13.47 -2.74 11.46
CA ASN A 82 14.81 -2.18 11.58
C ASN A 82 15.27 -2.09 13.04
N ARG A 83 14.37 -1.80 13.99
CA ARG A 83 14.69 -1.82 15.43
C ARG A 83 14.90 -3.23 15.95
N ASN A 84 13.98 -4.15 15.65
CA ASN A 84 14.02 -5.51 16.18
C ASN A 84 15.28 -6.26 15.73
N VAL A 85 15.69 -6.12 14.46
CA VAL A 85 16.89 -6.80 13.97
C VAL A 85 18.19 -6.30 14.60
N LEU A 86 18.26 -5.02 15.01
CA LEU A 86 19.39 -4.50 15.78
C LEU A 86 19.42 -5.11 17.20
N LEU A 87 18.26 -5.27 17.83
CA LEU A 87 18.14 -5.88 19.15
C LEU A 87 18.44 -7.39 19.15
N CYS A 88 18.32 -8.06 18.00
CA CYS A 88 18.67 -9.47 17.87
C CYS A 88 20.17 -9.76 18.06
N GLY A 89 21.03 -8.74 18.14
CA GLY A 89 22.48 -8.89 18.40
C GLY A 89 23.23 -9.63 17.29
N ALA A 90 22.60 -9.88 16.15
CA ALA A 90 23.25 -10.45 14.98
C ALA A 90 24.09 -9.36 14.31
N THR A 91 25.36 -9.63 14.01
CA THR A 91 26.05 -8.89 12.93
C THR A 91 25.16 -9.04 11.70
N ALA A 92 24.51 -7.95 11.28
CA ALA A 92 23.51 -8.01 10.23
C ALA A 92 24.13 -8.68 8.99
N SER A 93 23.64 -9.86 8.63
CA SER A 93 24.10 -10.54 7.43
C SER A 93 23.90 -9.62 6.22
N LYS A 94 24.60 -9.88 5.12
CA LYS A 94 24.42 -9.10 3.89
C LYS A 94 22.94 -9.01 3.47
N GLU A 95 22.19 -10.11 3.60
CA GLU A 95 20.77 -10.15 3.27
C GLU A 95 19.91 -9.31 4.23
N VAL A 96 20.19 -9.37 5.53
CA VAL A 96 19.50 -8.52 6.53
C VAL A 96 19.80 -7.04 6.27
N THR A 97 21.06 -6.70 5.99
CA THR A 97 21.47 -5.32 5.66
C THR A 97 20.78 -4.82 4.39
N ASN A 98 20.66 -5.65 3.35
CA ASN A 98 19.93 -5.31 2.14
C ASN A 98 18.46 -4.99 2.43
N LEU A 99 17.82 -5.78 3.31
CA LEU A 99 16.43 -5.56 3.71
C LEU A 99 16.28 -4.28 4.56
N ILE A 100 17.20 -4.00 5.49
CA ILE A 100 17.23 -2.75 6.25
C ILE A 100 17.29 -1.54 5.30
N ASN A 101 18.19 -1.57 4.32
CA ASN A 101 18.34 -0.49 3.34
C ASN A 101 17.09 -0.34 2.46
N ALA A 102 16.47 -1.46 2.05
CA ALA A 102 15.20 -1.41 1.34
C ALA A 102 14.09 -0.77 2.18
N ASN A 103 14.03 -1.10 3.47
CA ASN A 103 13.07 -0.51 4.41
C ASN A 103 13.31 0.99 4.66
N LEU A 104 14.57 1.46 4.67
CA LEU A 104 14.84 2.89 4.77
C LEU A 104 14.28 3.68 3.58
N ASN A 105 14.38 3.14 2.36
CA ASN A 105 13.77 3.75 1.17
C ASN A 105 12.23 3.75 1.25
N ILE A 106 11.65 2.66 1.76
CA ILE A 106 10.20 2.55 2.02
C ILE A 106 9.77 3.62 3.02
N ILE A 107 10.47 3.75 4.16
CA ILE A 107 10.19 4.75 5.19
C ILE A 107 10.25 6.16 4.60
N SER A 108 11.26 6.48 3.80
CA SER A 108 11.36 7.78 3.12
C SER A 108 10.16 8.03 2.21
N THR A 109 9.75 7.03 1.43
CA THR A 109 8.63 7.15 0.49
C THR A 109 7.29 7.27 1.24
N CYS A 110 7.11 6.53 2.34
CA CYS A 110 5.95 6.68 3.22
C CYS A 110 5.87 8.08 3.83
N ASN A 111 7.00 8.63 4.29
CA ASN A 111 7.04 10.00 4.82
C ASN A 111 6.62 11.03 3.78
N ASP A 112 7.06 10.90 2.52
CA ASP A 112 6.60 11.77 1.44
C ASP A 112 5.08 11.68 1.24
N ILE A 113 4.53 10.47 1.23
CA ILE A 113 3.10 10.24 1.01
C ILE A 113 2.26 10.75 2.18
N ILE A 114 2.68 10.51 3.43
CA ILE A 114 1.98 10.97 4.63
C ILE A 114 2.00 12.50 4.69
N ASN A 115 3.15 13.11 4.36
CA ASN A 115 3.32 14.55 4.28
C ASN A 115 3.00 15.08 2.87
N LEU A 116 1.94 14.56 2.25
CA LEU A 116 1.60 14.81 0.85
C LEU A 116 1.59 16.31 0.49
N LYS A 117 0.97 17.13 1.34
CA LYS A 117 0.79 18.56 1.09
C LYS A 117 2.11 19.32 1.01
N THR A 118 3.14 18.88 1.74
CA THR A 118 4.44 19.57 1.77
C THR A 118 5.44 18.92 0.82
N ASN A 119 5.40 17.60 0.66
CA ASN A 119 6.47 16.84 0.01
C ASN A 119 6.12 16.36 -1.42
N VAL A 120 4.83 16.32 -1.79
CA VAL A 120 4.38 15.72 -3.07
C VAL A 120 3.54 16.70 -3.89
N CYS A 121 2.64 17.41 -3.21
CA CYS A 121 1.76 18.39 -3.78
C CYS A 121 2.24 19.77 -3.33
N VAL A 122 3.45 20.15 -3.75
CA VAL A 122 4.01 21.48 -3.45
C VAL A 122 3.02 22.53 -3.94
N LEU A 123 2.26 23.10 -3.02
CA LEU A 123 1.42 24.26 -3.28
C LEU A 123 2.34 25.48 -3.22
N ALA A 124 2.30 26.35 -4.25
CA ALA A 124 3.01 27.62 -4.17
C ALA A 124 2.44 28.45 -3.02
N GLU A 125 3.29 29.17 -2.28
CA GLU A 125 2.81 30.06 -1.21
C GLU A 125 1.84 31.08 -1.80
N GLY A 126 0.59 31.07 -1.31
CA GLY A 126 -0.47 31.99 -1.76
C GLY A 126 -1.48 31.42 -2.76
N GLU A 127 -1.32 30.18 -3.24
CA GLU A 127 -2.37 29.49 -4.00
C GLU A 127 -3.43 28.88 -3.08
N GLU A 128 -4.71 29.01 -3.45
CA GLU A 128 -5.79 28.27 -2.79
C GLU A 128 -5.49 26.76 -2.83
N PRO A 129 -5.77 26.00 -1.74
CA PRO A 129 -5.46 24.58 -1.64
C PRO A 129 -6.38 23.73 -2.53
N ASN A 130 -6.19 23.84 -3.84
CA ASN A 130 -6.85 23.03 -4.85
C ASN A 130 -5.95 21.84 -5.17
N ILE A 131 -6.44 20.62 -4.97
CA ILE A 131 -5.73 19.41 -5.41
C ILE A 131 -5.68 19.42 -6.93
N THR A 132 -4.56 19.88 -7.47
CA THR A 132 -4.32 19.92 -8.90
C THR A 132 -4.21 18.52 -9.47
N ASN A 133 -4.46 18.37 -10.78
CA ASN A 133 -4.26 17.10 -11.48
C ASN A 133 -2.80 16.61 -11.34
N SER A 134 -1.82 17.53 -11.30
CA SER A 134 -0.42 17.19 -11.05
C SER A 134 -0.19 16.61 -9.65
N CYS A 135 -0.83 17.16 -8.61
CA CYS A 135 -0.81 16.59 -7.26
C CYS A 135 -1.38 15.17 -7.22
N PHE A 136 -2.54 14.94 -7.85
CA PHE A 136 -3.14 13.60 -7.93
C PHE A 136 -2.21 12.59 -8.62
N VAL A 137 -1.65 12.95 -9.78
CA VAL A 137 -0.75 12.07 -10.53
C VAL A 137 0.55 11.79 -9.76
N ASN A 138 1.12 12.79 -9.09
CA ASN A 138 2.33 12.62 -8.27
C ASN A 138 2.06 11.71 -7.06
N THR A 139 0.91 11.87 -6.42
CA THR A 139 0.44 10.98 -5.33
C THR A 139 0.35 9.54 -5.82
N LEU A 140 -0.33 9.33 -6.96
CA LEU A 140 -0.49 8.01 -7.56
C LEU A 140 0.86 7.37 -7.89
N ARG A 141 1.79 8.13 -8.49
CA ARG A 141 3.15 7.66 -8.78
C ARG A 141 3.93 7.28 -7.52
N LYS A 142 3.85 8.08 -6.45
CA LYS A 142 4.54 7.80 -5.19
C LYS A 142 4.00 6.55 -4.52
N VAL A 143 2.67 6.40 -4.41
CA VAL A 143 2.07 5.19 -3.81
C VAL A 143 2.34 3.95 -4.67
N TRP A 144 2.38 4.09 -6.01
CA TRP A 144 2.79 3.00 -6.89
C TRP A 144 4.28 2.64 -6.75
N SER A 145 5.15 3.64 -6.57
CA SER A 145 6.57 3.41 -6.27
C SER A 145 6.73 2.66 -4.94
N LEU A 146 6.00 3.06 -3.91
CA LEU A 146 5.95 2.36 -2.63
C LEU A 146 5.57 0.88 -2.81
N LYS A 147 4.54 0.59 -3.62
CA LYS A 147 4.15 -0.80 -3.95
C LYS A 147 5.31 -1.62 -4.55
N LYS A 148 6.05 -1.05 -5.50
CA LYS A 148 7.22 -1.71 -6.11
C LYS A 148 8.34 -1.93 -5.09
N GLN A 149 8.59 -0.96 -4.21
CA GLN A 149 9.60 -1.09 -3.15
C GLN A 149 9.22 -2.20 -2.16
N ILE A 150 7.94 -2.27 -1.77
CA ILE A 150 7.38 -3.33 -0.94
C ILE A 150 7.61 -4.70 -1.58
N ASP A 151 7.27 -4.88 -2.87
CA ASP A 151 7.47 -6.14 -3.57
C ASP A 151 8.96 -6.57 -3.58
N LYS A 152 9.87 -5.60 -3.79
CA LYS A 152 11.32 -5.84 -3.72
C LYS A 152 11.75 -6.24 -2.30
N ALA A 153 11.24 -5.58 -1.28
CA ALA A 153 11.54 -5.91 0.11
C ALA A 153 11.03 -7.31 0.50
N VAL A 154 9.84 -7.71 0.05
CA VAL A 154 9.33 -9.09 0.22
C VAL A 154 10.25 -10.10 -0.47
N LYS A 155 10.77 -9.81 -1.68
CA LYS A 155 11.74 -10.68 -2.35
C LYS A 155 13.05 -10.80 -1.56
N LEU A 156 13.52 -9.72 -0.94
CA LEU A 156 14.72 -9.73 -0.08
C LEU A 156 14.48 -10.51 1.22
N ALA A 157 13.33 -10.30 1.86
CA ALA A 157 12.90 -11.04 3.05
C ALA A 157 12.94 -12.57 2.86
N LYS A 158 12.48 -13.05 1.70
CA LYS A 158 12.51 -14.48 1.33
C LYS A 158 13.92 -15.07 1.23
N LYS A 159 14.97 -14.24 1.06
CA LYS A 159 16.37 -14.69 0.98
C LYS A 159 17.02 -14.85 2.35
N ILE A 160 16.40 -14.30 3.41
CA ILE A 160 16.94 -14.41 4.76
C ILE A 160 16.71 -15.85 5.26
N PRO A 161 17.77 -16.56 5.70
CA PRO A 161 17.65 -17.94 6.14
C PRO A 161 16.66 -18.10 7.29
N GLN A 162 15.62 -18.91 7.08
CA GLN A 162 14.54 -19.12 8.06
C GLN A 162 14.90 -20.12 9.17
N THR A 163 16.12 -20.65 9.18
CA THR A 163 16.57 -21.68 10.11
C THR A 163 17.96 -21.34 10.66
N GLY A 164 18.16 -21.50 11.96
CA GLY A 164 19.44 -21.20 12.62
C GLY A 164 19.33 -20.97 14.15
N PRO A 165 20.45 -20.61 14.81
CA PRO A 165 20.50 -20.35 16.26
C PRO A 165 19.56 -19.20 16.70
N LYS A 166 19.41 -18.95 18.01
CA LYS A 166 18.43 -17.99 18.59
C LYS A 166 18.39 -16.60 17.89
N ALA A 167 19.53 -16.08 17.46
CA ALA A 167 19.60 -14.82 16.70
C ALA A 167 18.90 -14.91 15.33
N ALA A 168 18.96 -16.06 14.66
CA ALA A 168 18.23 -16.32 13.42
C ALA A 168 16.71 -16.38 13.68
N VAL A 169 16.26 -16.99 14.78
CA VAL A 169 14.83 -17.00 15.16
C VAL A 169 14.29 -15.59 15.35
N CYS A 170 15.00 -14.73 16.09
CA CYS A 170 14.63 -13.33 16.29
C CYS A 170 14.51 -12.55 14.97
N VAL A 171 15.46 -12.73 14.05
CA VAL A 171 15.41 -12.12 12.73
C VAL A 171 14.21 -12.65 11.92
N ASN A 172 13.90 -13.94 12.00
CA ASN A 172 12.78 -14.53 11.27
C ASN A 172 11.42 -14.02 11.77
N ASP A 173 11.23 -13.86 13.08
CA ASP A 173 10.01 -13.28 13.63
C ASP A 173 9.81 -11.83 13.16
N ALA A 174 10.89 -11.05 13.10
CA ALA A 174 10.87 -9.70 12.56
C ALA A 174 10.53 -9.70 11.05
N VAL A 175 11.14 -10.60 10.28
CA VAL A 175 10.88 -10.77 8.83
C VAL A 175 9.42 -11.18 8.59
N ASN A 176 8.87 -12.10 9.37
CA ASN A 176 7.50 -12.57 9.24
C ASN A 176 6.52 -11.44 9.50
N THR A 177 6.70 -10.70 10.60
CA THR A 177 5.89 -9.52 10.93
C THR A 177 5.90 -8.48 9.81
N LEU A 178 7.08 -8.15 9.28
CA LEU A 178 7.23 -7.23 8.15
C LEU A 178 6.47 -7.72 6.92
N THR A 179 6.68 -8.98 6.56
CA THR A 179 6.14 -9.57 5.33
C THR A 179 4.62 -9.65 5.36
N THR A 180 4.01 -9.95 6.52
CA THR A 180 2.55 -9.95 6.68
C THR A 180 1.93 -8.59 6.34
N TYR A 181 2.52 -7.49 6.81
CA TYR A 181 2.03 -6.15 6.47
C TYR A 181 2.22 -5.83 5.00
N TYR A 182 3.38 -6.19 4.45
CA TYR A 182 3.75 -5.88 3.06
C TYR A 182 2.88 -6.62 2.04
N THR A 183 2.60 -7.90 2.28
CA THR A 183 1.77 -8.71 1.37
C THR A 183 0.29 -8.37 1.44
N ALA A 184 -0.17 -7.71 2.52
CA ALA A 184 -1.54 -7.22 2.64
C ALA A 184 -1.81 -5.97 1.77
N PHE A 185 -0.77 -5.20 1.43
CA PHE A 185 -0.92 -3.92 0.73
C PHE A 185 -1.80 -3.96 -0.54
N PRO A 186 -1.60 -4.90 -1.50
CA PRO A 186 -2.43 -4.99 -2.70
C PRO A 186 -3.93 -5.09 -2.41
N GLN A 187 -4.31 -5.99 -1.52
CA GLN A 187 -5.72 -6.24 -1.20
C GLN A 187 -6.34 -5.03 -0.48
N ASN A 188 -5.55 -4.38 0.37
CA ASN A 188 -6.01 -3.18 1.06
C ASN A 188 -6.23 -2.00 0.11
N MET A 189 -5.44 -1.85 -0.95
CA MET A 189 -5.71 -0.85 -1.98
C MET A 189 -7.04 -1.12 -2.69
N ILE A 190 -7.38 -2.39 -2.93
CA ILE A 190 -8.68 -2.79 -3.47
C ILE A 190 -9.80 -2.41 -2.50
N THR A 191 -9.65 -2.71 -1.20
CA THR A 191 -10.64 -2.31 -0.18
C THR A 191 -10.79 -0.79 -0.09
N CYS A 192 -9.69 -0.03 -0.08
CA CYS A 192 -9.76 1.44 -0.05
C CYS A 192 -10.46 2.01 -1.30
N SER A 193 -10.34 1.36 -2.46
CA SER A 193 -11.00 1.79 -3.71
C SER A 193 -12.52 1.71 -3.66
N GLN A 194 -13.07 0.92 -2.74
CA GLN A 194 -14.51 0.78 -2.53
C GLN A 194 -15.09 1.92 -1.66
N LEU A 195 -14.23 2.75 -1.05
CA LEU A 195 -14.63 3.88 -0.20
C LEU A 195 -14.79 5.15 -1.05
N THR A 196 -15.87 5.25 -1.82
CA THR A 196 -16.06 6.34 -2.81
C THR A 196 -16.88 7.53 -2.32
N SER A 197 -17.50 7.44 -1.15
CA SER A 197 -18.27 8.51 -0.50
C SER A 197 -17.70 8.84 0.86
#